data_AF-A0A453JDD8-F1
#
_entry.id   AF-A0A453JDD8-F1
#
_cell.length_a   1.000
_cell.length_b   1.000
_cell.length_c   1.000
_cell.angle_alpha   90.00
_cell.angle_beta   90.00
_cell.angle_gamma   90.00
#
_symmetry.space_group_name_H-M   'P 1'
#
loop_
_entity.id
_entity.type
_entity.pdbx_description
1 polymer ?
#
loop_
_entity_poly.entity_id
_entity_poly.type
_entity_poly.pdbx_seq_one_letter_code
_entity_poly.pdbx_strand_id
1 'polypeptide(L)'
;MAQLLDERDLGVLTSVMSLFVSLVSNNAEAYWNCLPKCVRILERMARNQDIPQEYTYYGIPSPWLQVKAMRALQYFPTIEDPSARRALFEVLQRILMGTDVVKNVNKNNASHAVLFEALALVMHLDAEKEMMSQCVALLGKFIAVREPNIRYLGLENMSRMLLVTDVQDIIKRHQAQIITSLKDPDISIRRRALDLLYGMCDVTNAKEIVEELLQV
;
A
#
# COMPACT_ATOMS: atom_id res chain seq x y z
N MET A 1 1.54 -16.18 -21.99
CA MET A 1 1.42 -15.20 -20.89
C MET A 1 1.44 -13.75 -21.39
N ALA A 2 2.54 -13.29 -21.99
CA ALA A 2 2.70 -11.89 -22.42
C ALA A 2 1.59 -11.35 -23.34
N GLN A 3 1.04 -12.17 -24.25
CA GLN A 3 -0.07 -11.76 -25.13
C GLN A 3 -1.40 -11.61 -24.35
N LEU A 4 -1.64 -12.48 -23.36
CA LEU A 4 -2.87 -12.44 -22.55
C LEU A 4 -2.94 -11.19 -21.66
N LEU A 5 -1.81 -10.54 -21.39
CA LEU A 5 -1.77 -9.26 -20.66
C LEU A 5 -2.14 -8.05 -21.54
N ASP A 6 -2.27 -8.22 -22.86
CA ASP A 6 -2.76 -7.17 -23.76
C ASP A 6 -4.29 -7.26 -23.99
N GLU A 7 -4.96 -8.21 -23.32
CA GLU A 7 -6.41 -8.39 -23.45
C GLU A 7 -7.18 -7.12 -23.07
N ARG A 8 -8.18 -6.79 -23.89
CA ARG A 8 -8.99 -5.58 -23.69
C ARG A 8 -10.07 -5.79 -22.65
N ASP A 9 -10.63 -7.00 -22.60
CA ASP A 9 -11.64 -7.41 -21.64
C ASP A 9 -11.03 -7.46 -20.23
N LEU A 10 -11.56 -6.65 -19.33
CA LEU A 10 -11.01 -6.50 -17.98
C LEU A 10 -11.32 -7.72 -17.09
N GLY A 11 -12.36 -8.50 -17.40
CA GLY A 11 -12.67 -9.75 -16.70
C GLY A 11 -11.68 -10.86 -17.03
N VAL A 12 -11.37 -11.03 -18.32
CA VAL A 12 -10.30 -11.91 -18.80
C VAL A 12 -8.98 -11.45 -18.21
N LEU A 13 -8.66 -10.16 -18.32
CA LEU A 13 -7.39 -9.62 -17.82
C LEU A 13 -7.24 -9.80 -16.30
N THR A 14 -8.32 -9.65 -15.52
CA THR A 14 -8.31 -9.93 -14.06
C THR A 14 -8.04 -11.41 -13.76
N SER A 15 -8.62 -12.32 -14.54
CA SER A 15 -8.41 -13.76 -14.41
C SER A 15 -6.97 -14.14 -14.77
N VAL A 16 -6.49 -13.63 -15.90
CA VAL A 16 -5.12 -13.78 -16.39
C VAL A 16 -4.11 -13.24 -15.38
N MET A 17 -4.37 -12.07 -14.78
CA MET A 17 -3.49 -11.49 -13.75
C MET A 17 -3.43 -12.36 -12.49
N SER A 18 -4.52 -13.05 -12.14
CA SER A 18 -4.52 -13.99 -11.01
C SER A 18 -3.62 -15.19 -11.26
N LEU A 19 -3.71 -15.78 -12.46
CA LEU A 19 -2.78 -16.82 -12.90
C LEU A 19 -1.35 -16.28 -12.92
N PHE A 20 -1.16 -15.06 -13.44
CA PHE A 20 0.15 -14.44 -13.53
C PHE A 20 0.83 -14.30 -12.18
N VAL A 21 0.13 -13.78 -11.17
CA VAL A 21 0.61 -13.69 -9.79
C VAL A 21 1.10 -15.05 -9.29
N SER A 22 0.35 -16.12 -9.54
CA SER A 22 0.75 -17.48 -9.15
C SER A 22 1.94 -18.03 -9.95
N LEU A 23 2.14 -17.59 -11.19
CA LEU A 23 3.28 -18.02 -12.01
C LEU A 23 4.56 -17.30 -11.57
N VAL A 24 4.50 -15.98 -11.39
CA VAL A 24 5.66 -15.18 -10.97
C VAL A 24 6.08 -15.47 -9.52
N SER A 25 5.14 -15.90 -8.66
CA SER A 25 5.48 -16.33 -7.30
C SER A 25 6.34 -17.60 -7.27
N ASN A 26 6.31 -18.41 -8.34
CA ASN A 26 7.10 -19.62 -8.45
C ASN A 26 8.37 -19.42 -9.29
N ASN A 27 8.30 -18.66 -10.39
CA ASN A 27 9.43 -18.39 -11.27
C ASN A 27 9.29 -17.02 -11.95
N ALA A 28 9.65 -15.94 -11.25
CA ALA A 28 9.58 -14.58 -11.78
C ALA A 28 10.50 -14.37 -13.00
N GLU A 29 11.67 -15.03 -13.03
CA GLU A 29 12.69 -14.84 -14.08
C GLU A 29 12.17 -15.21 -15.48
N ALA A 30 11.27 -16.19 -15.58
CA ALA A 30 10.68 -16.57 -16.86
C ALA A 30 9.74 -15.49 -17.46
N TYR A 31 9.38 -14.45 -16.70
CA TYR A 31 8.33 -13.50 -17.08
C TYR A 31 8.76 -12.02 -17.06
N TRP A 32 10.05 -11.72 -17.09
CA TRP A 32 10.58 -10.34 -17.16
C TRP A 32 9.93 -9.49 -18.28
N ASN A 33 9.68 -10.10 -19.44
CA ASN A 33 9.03 -9.43 -20.58
C ASN A 33 7.57 -8.99 -20.32
N CYS A 34 6.94 -9.47 -19.25
CA CYS A 34 5.58 -9.12 -18.84
C CYS A 34 5.53 -7.88 -17.93
N LEU A 35 6.66 -7.46 -17.36
CA LEU A 35 6.71 -6.35 -16.41
C LEU A 35 6.22 -5.03 -17.03
N PRO A 36 6.70 -4.57 -18.21
CA PRO A 36 6.21 -3.34 -18.81
C PRO A 36 4.71 -3.37 -19.14
N LYS A 37 4.15 -4.57 -19.37
CA LYS A 37 2.70 -4.75 -19.61
C LYS A 37 1.89 -4.51 -18.34
N CYS A 38 2.38 -5.00 -17.19
CA CYS A 38 1.74 -4.75 -15.90
C CYS A 38 1.71 -3.24 -15.57
N VAL A 39 2.81 -2.53 -15.85
CA VAL A 39 2.87 -1.06 -15.70
C VAL A 39 1.86 -0.38 -16.61
N ARG A 40 1.77 -0.75 -17.89
CA ARG A 40 0.78 -0.17 -18.82
C ARG A 40 -0.67 -0.42 -18.40
N ILE A 41 -0.97 -1.58 -17.82
CA ILE A 41 -2.30 -1.87 -17.25
C ILE A 41 -2.60 -0.89 -16.12
N LEU A 42 -1.65 -0.67 -15.21
CA LEU A 42 -1.79 0.29 -14.11
C LEU A 42 -1.94 1.74 -14.61
N GLU A 43 -1.18 2.15 -15.61
CA GLU A 43 -1.33 3.47 -16.24
C GLU A 43 -2.72 3.66 -16.85
N ARG A 44 -3.22 2.65 -17.56
CA ARG A 44 -4.57 2.68 -18.14
C ARG A 44 -5.62 2.89 -17.06
N MET A 45 -5.53 2.18 -15.94
CA MET A 45 -6.43 2.38 -14.80
C MET A 45 -6.27 3.78 -14.20
N ALA A 46 -5.04 4.23 -13.95
CA ALA A 46 -4.77 5.53 -13.34
C ALA A 46 -5.25 6.72 -14.18
N ARG A 47 -5.24 6.59 -15.51
CA ARG A 47 -5.77 7.60 -16.45
C ARG A 47 -7.26 7.44 -16.72
N ASN A 48 -7.91 6.42 -16.15
CA ASN A 48 -9.28 6.01 -16.43
C ASN A 48 -9.55 5.86 -17.94
N GLN A 49 -8.58 5.29 -18.66
CA GLN A 49 -8.62 5.18 -20.12
C GLN A 49 -9.24 3.85 -20.55
N ASP A 50 -10.24 3.92 -21.43
CA ASP A 50 -10.93 2.75 -21.98
C ASP A 50 -11.47 1.80 -20.90
N ILE A 51 -11.97 2.34 -19.78
CA ILE A 51 -12.53 1.54 -18.68
C ILE A 51 -14.05 1.52 -18.80
N PRO A 52 -14.66 0.35 -19.07
CA PRO A 52 -16.12 0.25 -19.07
C PRO A 52 -16.71 0.56 -17.70
N GLN A 53 -17.93 1.09 -17.68
CA GLN A 53 -18.59 1.55 -16.46
C GLN A 53 -18.82 0.40 -15.47
N GLU A 54 -19.09 -0.80 -15.97
CA GLU A 54 -19.29 -2.02 -15.18
C GLU A 54 -18.04 -2.46 -14.41
N TYR A 55 -16.85 -2.03 -14.84
CA TYR A 55 -15.58 -2.24 -14.14
C TYR A 55 -15.18 -1.07 -13.25
N THR A 56 -16.02 -0.03 -13.16
CA THR A 56 -15.80 1.12 -12.28
C THR A 56 -16.59 0.97 -10.99
N TYR A 57 -15.88 0.77 -9.88
CA TYR A 57 -16.49 0.55 -8.56
C TYR A 57 -16.42 1.83 -7.72
N TYR A 58 -17.55 2.47 -7.44
CA TYR A 58 -17.64 3.75 -6.72
C TYR A 58 -16.72 4.85 -7.26
N GLY A 59 -16.54 4.88 -8.59
CA GLY A 59 -15.66 5.82 -9.28
C GLY A 59 -14.19 5.42 -9.32
N ILE A 60 -13.85 4.22 -8.85
CA ILE A 60 -12.50 3.67 -8.88
C ILE A 60 -12.40 2.65 -10.03
N PRO A 61 -11.48 2.83 -11.00
CA PRO A 61 -11.39 1.95 -12.17
C PRO A 61 -10.74 0.61 -11.80
N SER A 62 -11.49 -0.48 -11.89
CA SER A 62 -11.01 -1.86 -11.67
C SER A 62 -10.08 -2.05 -10.46
N PRO A 63 -10.51 -1.71 -9.22
CA PRO A 63 -9.63 -1.71 -8.05
C PRO A 63 -8.92 -3.05 -7.83
N TRP A 64 -9.62 -4.18 -8.03
CA TRP A 64 -9.03 -5.51 -7.84
C TRP A 64 -7.99 -5.88 -8.90
N LEU A 65 -8.13 -5.39 -10.14
CA LEU A 65 -7.11 -5.56 -11.16
C LEU A 65 -5.85 -4.77 -10.81
N GLN A 66 -6.01 -3.53 -10.33
CA GLN A 66 -4.88 -2.71 -9.86
C GLN A 66 -4.11 -3.42 -8.74
N VAL A 67 -4.82 -3.94 -7.73
CA VAL A 67 -4.21 -4.69 -6.62
C VAL A 67 -3.44 -5.91 -7.15
N LYS A 68 -4.03 -6.73 -8.02
CA LYS A 68 -3.35 -7.92 -8.56
C LYS A 68 -2.14 -7.57 -9.42
N ALA A 69 -2.21 -6.50 -10.21
CA ALA A 69 -1.09 -6.03 -11.03
C ALA A 69 0.07 -5.53 -10.17
N MET A 70 -0.20 -4.74 -9.12
CA MET A 70 0.84 -4.31 -8.17
C MET A 70 1.43 -5.48 -7.39
N ARG A 71 0.61 -6.45 -6.98
CA ARG A 71 1.09 -7.69 -6.34
C ARG A 71 2.03 -8.47 -7.25
N ALA A 72 1.70 -8.59 -8.54
CA ALA A 72 2.57 -9.28 -9.50
C ALA A 72 3.94 -8.58 -9.61
N LEU A 73 3.96 -7.24 -9.60
CA LEU A 73 5.19 -6.45 -9.67
C LEU A 73 6.10 -6.66 -8.44
N GLN A 74 5.56 -6.98 -7.26
CA GLN A 74 6.35 -7.26 -6.05
C GLN A 74 7.15 -8.57 -6.12
N TYR A 75 6.95 -9.43 -7.12
CA TYR A 75 7.79 -10.62 -7.32
C TYR A 75 9.05 -10.33 -8.14
N PHE A 76 9.17 -9.14 -8.71
CA PHE A 76 10.34 -8.73 -9.48
C PHE A 76 11.23 -7.82 -8.62
N PRO A 77 12.55 -8.06 -8.53
CA PRO A 77 13.42 -7.27 -7.65
C PRO A 77 13.59 -5.81 -8.10
N THR A 78 13.53 -5.53 -9.40
CA THR A 78 13.68 -4.15 -9.92
C THR A 78 12.93 -3.98 -11.23
N ILE A 79 12.76 -2.71 -11.64
CA ILE A 79 12.27 -2.33 -12.95
C ILE A 79 13.43 -1.66 -13.69
N GLU A 80 14.05 -2.39 -14.60
CA GLU A 80 15.25 -1.93 -15.33
C GLU A 80 14.93 -0.86 -16.37
N ASP A 81 13.79 -0.97 -17.05
CA ASP A 81 13.37 0.01 -18.06
C ASP A 81 13.05 1.36 -17.39
N PRO A 82 13.82 2.43 -17.66
CA PRO A 82 13.61 3.73 -17.02
C PRO A 82 12.24 4.34 -17.32
N SER A 83 11.70 4.06 -18.51
CA SER A 83 10.38 4.56 -18.92
C SER A 83 9.27 3.91 -18.11
N ALA A 84 9.24 2.57 -18.06
CA ALA A 84 8.30 1.82 -17.23
C ALA A 84 8.44 2.15 -15.74
N ARG A 85 9.68 2.33 -15.24
CA ARG A 85 9.91 2.76 -13.85
C ARG A 85 9.25 4.12 -13.61
N ARG A 86 9.56 5.14 -14.41
CA ARG A 86 8.96 6.48 -14.27
C ARG A 86 7.43 6.42 -14.32
N ALA A 87 6.87 5.71 -15.29
CA ALA A 87 5.43 5.55 -15.45
C ALA A 87 4.78 4.91 -14.22
N LEU A 88 5.39 3.86 -13.65
CA LEU A 88 4.89 3.23 -12.42
C LEU A 88 4.91 4.20 -11.24
N PHE A 89 6.01 4.93 -11.04
CA PHE A 89 6.12 5.88 -9.93
C PHE A 89 5.11 7.04 -10.08
N GLU A 90 4.81 7.50 -11.30
CA GLU A 90 3.71 8.44 -11.53
C GLU A 90 2.34 7.86 -11.14
N VAL A 91 2.09 6.58 -11.43
CA VAL A 91 0.86 5.90 -11.01
C VAL A 91 0.77 5.80 -9.49
N LEU A 92 1.84 5.37 -8.82
CA LEU A 92 1.92 5.26 -7.37
C LEU A 92 1.69 6.63 -6.72
N GLN A 93 2.32 7.69 -7.23
CA GLN A 93 2.11 9.05 -6.76
C GLN A 93 0.65 9.50 -6.88
N ARG A 94 -0.01 9.20 -8.01
CA ARG A 94 -1.45 9.50 -8.18
C ARG A 94 -2.32 8.74 -7.19
N ILE A 95 -2.01 7.48 -6.89
CA ILE A 95 -2.75 6.69 -5.89
C ILE A 95 -2.59 7.31 -4.49
N LEU A 96 -1.37 7.67 -4.10
CA LEU A 96 -1.07 8.30 -2.81
C LEU A 96 -1.79 9.65 -2.65
N MET A 97 -1.76 10.50 -3.68
CA MET A 97 -2.39 11.83 -3.65
C MET A 97 -3.92 11.77 -3.81
N GLY A 98 -4.44 10.76 -4.50
CA GLY A 98 -5.87 10.61 -4.78
C GLY A 98 -6.67 9.90 -3.70
N THR A 99 -6.01 9.31 -2.69
CA THR A 99 -6.68 8.58 -1.62
C THR A 99 -7.02 9.50 -0.45
N ASP A 100 -8.30 9.56 -0.11
CA ASP A 100 -8.82 10.31 1.04
C ASP A 100 -9.92 9.50 1.73
N VAL A 101 -10.17 9.80 3.01
CA VAL A 101 -11.21 9.15 3.81
C VAL A 101 -12.54 9.88 3.57
N VAL A 102 -13.41 9.28 2.77
CA VAL A 102 -14.73 9.82 2.48
C VAL A 102 -15.82 9.19 3.35
N LYS A 103 -17.05 9.72 3.28
CA LYS A 103 -18.19 9.16 4.04
C LYS A 103 -18.63 7.78 3.56
N ASN A 104 -18.37 7.44 2.30
CA ASN A 104 -18.81 6.18 1.71
C ASN A 104 -17.81 5.05 2.04
N VAL A 105 -18.26 4.11 2.88
CA VAL A 105 -17.45 2.98 3.35
C VAL A 105 -16.97 2.09 2.19
N ASN A 106 -17.82 1.81 1.20
CA ASN A 106 -17.46 0.94 0.07
C ASN A 106 -16.40 1.60 -0.82
N LYS A 107 -16.51 2.92 -1.03
CA LYS A 107 -15.49 3.69 -1.74
C LYS A 107 -14.16 3.70 -0.98
N ASN A 108 -14.20 3.93 0.34
CA ASN A 108 -13.01 3.86 1.19
C ASN A 108 -12.35 2.49 1.11
N ASN A 109 -13.11 1.40 1.28
CA ASN A 109 -12.56 0.05 1.28
C ASN A 109 -11.87 -0.29 -0.04
N ALA A 110 -12.48 0.07 -1.18
CA ALA A 110 -11.86 -0.14 -2.48
C ALA A 110 -10.62 0.75 -2.71
N SER A 111 -10.69 2.04 -2.34
CA SER A 111 -9.56 2.96 -2.48
C SER A 111 -8.39 2.56 -1.59
N HIS A 112 -8.69 2.17 -0.35
CA HIS A 112 -7.69 1.73 0.62
C HIS A 112 -7.05 0.40 0.22
N ALA A 113 -7.81 -0.53 -0.36
CA ALA A 113 -7.23 -1.78 -0.89
C ALA A 113 -6.18 -1.49 -1.98
N VAL A 114 -6.47 -0.56 -2.89
CA VAL A 114 -5.50 -0.11 -3.91
C VAL A 114 -4.31 0.60 -3.25
N LEU A 115 -4.57 1.51 -2.31
CA LEU A 115 -3.53 2.25 -1.59
C LEU A 115 -2.57 1.33 -0.83
N PHE A 116 -3.05 0.38 -0.04
CA PHE A 116 -2.18 -0.49 0.76
C PHE A 116 -1.32 -1.40 -0.10
N GLU A 117 -1.83 -1.84 -1.25
CA GLU A 117 -1.02 -2.59 -2.20
C GLU A 117 0.02 -1.68 -2.90
N ALA A 118 -0.31 -0.43 -3.18
CA ALA A 118 0.64 0.57 -3.67
C ALA A 118 1.74 0.85 -2.63
N LEU A 119 1.40 0.98 -1.35
CA LEU A 119 2.35 1.14 -0.24
C LEU A 119 3.31 -0.05 -0.15
N ALA A 120 2.80 -1.27 -0.28
CA ALA A 120 3.63 -2.48 -0.31
C ALA A 120 4.62 -2.46 -1.49
N LEU A 121 4.16 -2.04 -2.67
CA LEU A 121 5.02 -1.92 -3.85
C LEU A 121 6.05 -0.79 -3.72
N VAL A 122 5.71 0.34 -3.11
CA VAL A 122 6.63 1.45 -2.81
C VAL A 122 7.78 0.98 -1.90
N MET A 123 7.46 0.24 -0.84
CA MET A 123 8.48 -0.34 0.05
C MET A 123 9.35 -1.38 -0.67
N HIS A 124 8.71 -2.25 -1.47
CA HIS A 124 9.41 -3.30 -2.22
C HIS A 124 10.42 -2.74 -3.23
N LEU A 125 10.08 -1.64 -3.91
CA LEU A 125 10.92 -1.03 -4.93
C LEU A 125 11.98 -0.06 -4.38
N ASP A 126 12.10 0.05 -3.05
CA ASP A 126 12.98 1.00 -2.36
C ASP A 126 12.85 2.42 -2.95
N ALA A 127 11.62 2.94 -2.89
CA ALA A 127 11.27 4.25 -3.44
C ALA A 127 12.09 5.39 -2.82
N GLU A 128 12.10 6.56 -3.46
CA GLU A 128 12.78 7.72 -2.88
C GLU A 128 12.19 8.11 -1.52
N LYS A 129 13.07 8.58 -0.62
CA LYS A 129 12.71 8.98 0.74
C LYS A 129 11.51 9.93 0.80
N GLU A 130 11.37 10.81 -0.19
CA GLU A 130 10.22 11.73 -0.27
C GLU A 130 8.89 10.98 -0.39
N MET A 131 8.78 10.03 -1.32
CA MET A 131 7.57 9.23 -1.50
C MET A 131 7.29 8.37 -0.25
N MET A 132 8.33 7.75 0.33
CA MET A 132 8.16 7.01 1.59
C MET A 132 7.72 7.91 2.76
N SER A 133 8.18 9.15 2.82
CA SER A 133 7.75 10.12 3.83
C SER A 133 6.26 10.48 3.67
N GLN A 134 5.78 10.61 2.43
CA GLN A 134 4.36 10.84 2.14
C GLN A 134 3.50 9.64 2.57
N CYS A 135 3.98 8.42 2.37
CA CYS A 135 3.34 7.20 2.84
C CYS A 135 3.20 7.18 4.37
N VAL A 136 4.27 7.49 5.12
CA VAL A 136 4.21 7.59 6.59
C VAL A 136 3.20 8.65 7.03
N ALA A 137 3.22 9.82 6.41
CA ALA A 137 2.28 10.89 6.74
C ALA A 137 0.81 10.49 6.51
N LEU A 138 0.52 9.75 5.43
CA LEU A 138 -0.81 9.23 5.14
C LEU A 138 -1.25 8.17 6.16
N LEU A 139 -0.36 7.24 6.51
CA LEU A 139 -0.63 6.24 7.55
C LEU A 139 -0.84 6.88 8.93
N GLY A 140 -0.11 7.96 9.25
CA GLY A 140 -0.34 8.74 10.46
C GLY A 140 -1.75 9.35 10.52
N LYS A 141 -2.27 9.84 9.38
CA LYS A 141 -3.69 10.26 9.28
C LYS A 141 -4.62 9.09 9.55
N PHE A 142 -4.34 7.90 9.01
CA PHE A 142 -5.19 6.72 9.19
C PHE A 142 -5.25 6.23 10.64
N ILE A 143 -4.14 6.29 11.38
CA ILE A 143 -4.10 5.95 12.81
C ILE A 143 -5.02 6.89 13.60
N ALA A 144 -5.11 8.17 13.22
CA ALA A 144 -5.97 9.14 13.86
C ALA A 144 -7.47 9.00 13.50
N VAL A 145 -7.83 8.22 12.47
CA VAL A 145 -9.23 8.01 12.05
C VAL A 145 -9.99 7.23 13.11
N ARG A 146 -11.26 7.59 13.36
CA ARG A 146 -12.13 6.93 14.35
C ARG A 146 -12.55 5.51 13.96
N GLU A 147 -12.61 5.23 12.67
CA GLU A 147 -13.03 3.95 12.12
C GLU A 147 -11.98 2.86 12.45
N PRO A 148 -12.38 1.77 13.16
CA PRO A 148 -11.44 0.77 13.67
C PRO A 148 -10.60 0.06 12.61
N ASN A 149 -11.18 -0.30 11.45
CA ASN A 149 -10.46 -1.04 10.40
C ASN A 149 -9.36 -0.18 9.76
N ILE A 150 -9.65 1.10 9.48
CA ILE A 150 -8.67 2.07 8.94
C ILE A 150 -7.55 2.27 9.94
N ARG A 151 -7.87 2.44 11.22
CA ARG A 151 -6.86 2.57 12.28
C ARG A 151 -5.98 1.33 12.38
N TYR A 152 -6.59 0.14 12.40
CA TYR A 152 -5.87 -1.13 12.45
C TYR A 152 -4.89 -1.27 11.27
N LEU A 153 -5.37 -1.04 10.04
CA LEU A 153 -4.55 -1.13 8.83
C LEU A 153 -3.46 -0.05 8.80
N GLY A 154 -3.75 1.14 9.33
CA GLY A 154 -2.77 2.22 9.50
C GLY A 154 -1.60 1.79 10.40
N LEU A 155 -1.91 1.23 11.58
CA LEU A 155 -0.91 0.69 12.50
C LEU A 155 -0.11 -0.46 11.88
N GLU A 156 -0.79 -1.44 11.26
CA GLU A 156 -0.13 -2.60 10.64
C GLU A 156 0.87 -2.17 9.56
N ASN A 157 0.46 -1.27 8.65
CA ASN A 157 1.36 -0.83 7.58
C ASN A 157 2.45 0.10 8.09
N MET A 158 2.21 0.88 9.14
CA MET A 158 3.27 1.67 9.78
C MET A 158 4.33 0.78 10.43
N SER A 159 3.95 -0.35 11.03
CA SER A 159 4.89 -1.37 11.50
C SER A 159 5.73 -1.97 10.37
N ARG A 160 5.15 -2.17 9.18
CA ARG A 160 5.91 -2.62 8.01
C ARG A 160 6.92 -1.56 7.55
N MET A 161 6.51 -0.29 7.53
CA MET A 161 7.41 0.81 7.15
C MET A 161 8.55 1.03 8.13
N LEU A 162 8.41 0.63 9.39
CA LEU A 162 9.46 0.73 10.40
C LEU A 162 10.72 -0.10 10.04
N LEU A 163 10.57 -1.12 9.19
CA LEU A 163 11.67 -1.92 8.66
C LEU A 163 12.57 -1.12 7.71
N VAL A 164 12.11 0.04 7.24
CA VAL A 164 12.89 0.95 6.40
C VAL A 164 13.55 2.01 7.27
N THR A 165 14.88 1.94 7.37
CA THR A 165 15.68 2.79 8.27
C THR A 165 15.47 4.28 8.02
N ASP A 166 15.34 4.69 6.76
CA ASP A 166 15.30 6.10 6.35
C ASP A 166 14.09 6.91 6.84
N VAL A 167 13.03 6.22 7.27
CA VAL A 167 11.77 6.83 7.70
C VAL A 167 11.46 6.65 9.18
N GLN A 168 12.32 5.99 9.96
CA GLN A 168 12.08 5.73 11.39
C GLN A 168 11.87 7.03 12.18
N ASP A 169 12.68 8.06 11.92
CA ASP A 169 12.52 9.37 12.58
C ASP A 169 11.20 10.06 12.23
N ILE A 170 10.66 9.78 11.04
CA ILE A 170 9.37 10.32 10.60
C ILE A 170 8.23 9.60 11.32
N ILE A 171 8.33 8.26 11.45
CA ILE A 171 7.38 7.45 12.22
C ILE A 171 7.34 7.90 13.68
N LYS A 172 8.49 8.21 14.29
CA LYS A 172 8.57 8.72 15.67
C LYS A 172 7.77 10.00 15.92
N ARG A 173 7.56 10.84 14.90
CA ARG A 173 6.70 12.03 15.02
C ARG A 173 5.23 11.70 15.29
N HIS A 174 4.82 10.47 14.99
CA HIS A 174 3.46 9.97 15.25
C HIS A 174 3.33 9.21 16.59
N GLN A 175 4.39 9.14 17.41
CA GLN A 175 4.41 8.38 18.67
C GLN A 175 3.21 8.70 19.57
N ALA A 176 2.91 9.99 19.80
CA ALA A 176 1.78 10.39 20.63
C ALA A 176 0.44 9.82 20.13
N GLN A 177 0.21 9.80 18.81
CA GLN A 177 -0.99 9.22 18.21
C GLN A 177 -1.01 7.69 18.37
N ILE A 178 0.14 7.03 18.22
CA ILE A 178 0.25 5.57 18.40
C ILE A 178 -0.03 5.19 19.87
N ILE A 179 0.50 5.96 20.83
CA ILE A 179 0.23 5.78 22.27
C ILE A 179 -1.26 5.85 22.56
N THR A 180 -2.00 6.80 21.96
CA THR A 180 -3.47 6.86 22.17
C THR A 180 -4.19 5.58 21.73
N SER A 181 -3.64 4.84 20.76
CA SER A 181 -4.22 3.57 20.29
C SER A 181 -4.04 2.41 21.28
N LEU A 182 -3.18 2.54 22.30
CA LEU A 182 -3.09 1.57 23.41
C LEU A 182 -4.34 1.57 24.30
N LYS A 183 -5.11 2.67 24.29
CA LYS A 183 -6.34 2.84 25.07
C LYS A 183 -7.60 2.49 24.25
N ASP A 184 -7.44 1.91 23.06
CA ASP A 184 -8.55 1.52 22.19
C ASP A 184 -9.38 0.38 22.79
N PRO A 185 -10.73 0.39 22.70
CA PRO A 185 -11.56 -0.72 23.16
C PRO A 185 -11.25 -2.05 22.45
N ASP A 186 -10.76 -2.04 21.21
CA ASP A 186 -10.41 -3.25 20.47
C ASP A 186 -9.00 -3.75 20.85
N ILE A 187 -8.94 -4.97 21.39
CA ILE A 187 -7.69 -5.65 21.78
C ILE A 187 -6.74 -5.81 20.58
N SER A 188 -7.26 -6.03 19.38
CA SER A 188 -6.46 -6.21 18.17
C SER A 188 -5.74 -4.91 17.79
N ILE A 189 -6.39 -3.75 17.95
CA ILE A 189 -5.77 -2.44 17.72
C ILE A 189 -4.71 -2.15 18.78
N ARG A 190 -5.03 -2.40 20.05
CA ARG A 190 -4.07 -2.24 21.16
C ARG A 190 -2.80 -3.05 20.93
N ARG A 191 -2.95 -4.31 20.49
CA ARG A 191 -1.82 -5.20 20.18
C ARG A 191 -0.96 -4.64 19.04
N ARG A 192 -1.57 -4.12 17.96
CA ARG A 192 -0.81 -3.50 16.86
C ARG A 192 -0.08 -2.23 17.29
N ALA A 193 -0.70 -1.40 18.13
CA ALA A 193 -0.06 -0.22 18.67
C ALA A 193 1.14 -0.58 19.56
N LEU A 194 0.99 -1.60 20.40
CA LEU A 194 2.08 -2.14 21.23
C LEU A 194 3.24 -2.66 20.38
N ASP A 195 2.97 -3.49 19.37
CA ASP A 195 3.99 -4.03 18.47
C ASP A 195 4.78 -2.90 17.78
N LEU A 196 4.08 -1.84 17.33
CA LEU A 196 4.68 -0.68 16.70
C LEU A 196 5.55 0.13 17.68
N LEU A 197 5.04 0.41 18.90
CA LEU A 197 5.79 1.13 19.93
C LEU A 197 7.05 0.36 20.35
N TYR A 198 6.93 -0.95 20.51
CA TYR A 198 8.08 -1.81 20.80
C TYR A 198 9.13 -1.71 19.69
N GLY A 199 8.72 -1.79 18.42
CA GLY A 199 9.64 -1.74 17.29
C GLY A 199 10.34 -0.39 17.09
N MET A 200 9.69 0.72 17.45
CA MET A 200 10.25 2.08 17.29
C MET A 200 10.96 2.60 18.55
N CYS A 201 10.99 1.79 19.61
CA CYS A 201 11.60 2.13 20.88
C CYS A 201 13.13 2.21 20.75
N ASP A 202 13.71 3.30 21.23
CA ASP A 202 15.14 3.51 21.36
C ASP A 202 15.48 4.26 22.65
N VAL A 203 16.75 4.61 22.83
CA VAL A 203 17.22 5.33 24.03
C VAL A 203 16.57 6.69 24.24
N THR A 204 15.97 7.29 23.20
CA THR A 204 15.38 8.63 23.25
C THR A 204 13.93 8.62 23.71
N ASN A 205 13.18 7.54 23.46
CA ASN A 205 11.74 7.44 23.77
C ASN A 205 11.38 6.29 24.73
N ALA A 206 12.32 5.41 25.11
CA ALA A 206 12.05 4.25 25.96
C ALA A 206 11.33 4.60 27.27
N LYS A 207 11.74 5.69 27.93
CA LYS A 207 11.13 6.12 29.20
C LYS A 207 9.63 6.39 29.04
N GLU A 208 9.27 7.21 28.05
CA GLU A 208 7.88 7.59 27.78
C GLU A 208 7.02 6.38 27.39
N ILE A 209 7.54 5.52 26.50
CA ILE A 209 6.84 4.33 26.07
C ILE A 209 6.58 3.39 27.25
N VAL A 210 7.60 3.09 28.07
CA VAL A 210 7.45 2.18 29.21
C VAL A 210 6.52 2.75 30.28
N GLU A 211 6.57 4.05 30.56
CA GLU A 211 5.66 4.71 31.51
C GLU A 211 4.19 4.57 31.09
N GLU A 212 3.87 4.72 29.80
CA GLU A 212 2.51 4.49 29.30
C GLU A 212 2.13 3.01 29.35
N LEU A 213 3.04 2.09 29.02
CA LEU A 213 2.77 0.65 29.05
C LEU A 213 2.45 0.11 30.45
N LEU A 214 2.96 0.75 31.51
CA LEU A 214 2.64 0.41 32.89
C LEU A 214 1.26 0.92 33.35
N GLN A 215 0.64 1.83 32.60
CA GLN A 215 -0.66 2.44 32.91
C GLN A 215 -1.83 1.81 32.16
N VAL A 216 -1.57 0.95 31.18
CA VAL A 216 -2.57 0.27 30.32
C VAL A 216 -3.01 -1.04 30.95
#